data_AF-A0A5A9PAT6-F1
#
_entry.id   AF-A0A5A9PAT6-F1
#
_cell.length_a   1.000
_cell.length_b   1.000
_cell.length_c   1.000
_cell.angle_alpha   90.00
_cell.angle_beta   90.00
_cell.angle_gamma   90.00
#
_symmetry.space_group_name_H-M   'P 1'
#
loop_
_entity.id
_entity.type
_entity.pdbx_description
1 polymer ?
#
loop_
_entity_poly.entity_id
_entity_poly.type
_entity_poly.pdbx_seq_one_letter_code
_entity_poly.pdbx_strand_id
1 'polypeptide(L)'
;MSSLASQLSPDEMKLLGKLEEQNRLLEKDSKSLYSVNGILQSPSSPINLSFEEDTWDQVVKEWEDWSKNKVGQLKELIRRGIPAHLRAHLWQLLCDAQNVADRQRYSQLLKTSFPSETLIRRDMTRILPQHKLFQSLDSNSQEALFNVLKAYSALDREIGYCQGSVFIVGMLITQMSEEEAFCVFVRLMKDFQMRELYRSTMAELGCCIYQFDSMIQEQLPDLHSHFQTQGFHTSMFSSTWFLHILLSSLSVAAAPRIFDIFMCEGLEIVFRVGLAMLYLKQAELIKFDVEGMMQGLYSENKLLKQRLGMLEKRCSEKLVSQLKTELETTRVNASKSYNTLKEMQAKILQTEGNSTGPDEDSVEYLQKELISCRLREAEALTGLKELKLHIKDLDEKWQQVHCGGQQKGGSVQNILQVELLSAQLKETHSKAALIESRHRLMQLQTENELHSNQLKRIEAHVNSQREHLQELTSQTNIYTTNFKRADSF
;
A
#
# COMPACT_ATOMS: atom_id res chain seq x y z
N MET A 1 -10.36 -50.73 -8.82
CA MET A 1 -11.39 -49.85 -9.43
C MET A 1 -12.22 -50.65 -10.44
N SER A 2 -12.97 -51.67 -10.00
CA SER A 2 -13.68 -52.58 -10.92
C SER A 2 -15.13 -52.86 -10.53
N SER A 3 -15.78 -52.00 -9.75
CA SER A 3 -17.20 -52.20 -9.43
C SER A 3 -18.04 -50.92 -9.43
N LEU A 4 -17.59 -49.86 -10.09
CA LEU A 4 -18.36 -48.60 -10.24
C LEU A 4 -18.59 -48.19 -11.71
N ALA A 5 -18.29 -49.08 -12.67
CA ALA A 5 -18.38 -48.78 -14.10
C ALA A 5 -19.72 -49.23 -14.74
N SER A 6 -20.64 -49.83 -13.99
CA SER A 6 -21.83 -50.49 -14.55
C SER A 6 -23.14 -49.69 -14.44
N GLN A 7 -23.09 -48.38 -14.16
CA GLN A 7 -24.30 -47.53 -14.10
C GLN A 7 -24.09 -46.13 -14.71
N LEU A 8 -23.33 -46.02 -15.80
CA LEU A 8 -23.23 -44.76 -16.55
C LEU A 8 -24.14 -44.83 -17.78
N SER A 9 -24.97 -43.81 -17.96
CA SER A 9 -25.81 -43.61 -19.14
C SER A 9 -24.94 -43.54 -20.42
N PRO A 10 -25.44 -43.94 -21.61
CA PRO A 10 -24.69 -43.82 -22.87
C PRO A 10 -24.13 -42.41 -23.12
N ASP A 11 -24.86 -41.38 -22.70
CA ASP A 11 -24.43 -39.98 -22.83
C ASP A 11 -23.30 -39.62 -21.87
N GLU A 12 -23.28 -40.21 -20.68
CA GLU A 12 -22.22 -40.01 -19.68
C GLU A 12 -20.93 -40.70 -20.09
N MET A 13 -21.00 -41.90 -20.68
CA MET A 13 -19.83 -42.56 -21.29
C MET A 13 -19.26 -41.76 -22.47
N LYS A 14 -20.12 -41.13 -23.26
CA LYS A 14 -19.68 -40.27 -24.38
C LYS A 14 -19.04 -38.99 -23.89
N LEU A 15 -19.51 -38.43 -22.77
CA LEU A 15 -18.90 -37.26 -22.12
C LEU A 15 -17.55 -37.62 -21.48
N LEU A 16 -17.47 -38.78 -20.84
CA LEU A 16 -16.22 -39.29 -20.26
C LEU A 16 -15.15 -39.48 -21.34
N GLY A 17 -15.50 -40.10 -22.47
CA GLY A 17 -14.57 -40.27 -23.59
C GLY A 17 -14.10 -38.95 -24.20
N LYS A 18 -14.96 -37.92 -24.24
CA LYS A 18 -14.56 -36.57 -24.68
C LYS A 18 -13.61 -35.89 -23.69
N LEU A 19 -13.86 -36.06 -22.39
CA LEU A 19 -13.01 -35.53 -21.32
C LEU A 19 -11.65 -36.22 -21.27
N GLU A 20 -11.61 -37.54 -21.47
CA GLU A 20 -10.36 -38.31 -21.53
C GLU A 20 -9.52 -37.95 -22.76
N GLU A 21 -10.13 -37.75 -23.93
CA GLU A 21 -9.40 -37.30 -25.13
C GLU A 21 -8.89 -35.85 -24.98
N GLN A 22 -9.67 -34.95 -24.38
CA GLN A 22 -9.16 -33.61 -24.06
C GLN A 22 -8.01 -33.64 -23.05
N ASN A 23 -8.08 -34.48 -22.03
CA ASN A 23 -6.97 -34.66 -21.08
C ASN A 23 -5.73 -35.26 -21.76
N ARG A 24 -5.90 -36.19 -22.70
CA ARG A 24 -4.79 -36.76 -23.47
C ARG A 24 -4.11 -35.73 -24.38
N LEU A 25 -4.88 -34.82 -24.97
CA LEU A 25 -4.36 -33.72 -25.78
C LEU A 25 -3.60 -32.70 -24.92
N LEU A 26 -4.12 -32.36 -23.74
CA LEU A 26 -3.44 -31.49 -22.77
C LEU A 26 -2.12 -32.08 -22.25
N GLU A 27 -2.04 -33.40 -22.07
CA GLU A 27 -0.78 -34.08 -21.70
C GLU A 27 0.24 -34.12 -22.84
N LYS A 28 -0.22 -34.14 -24.10
CA LYS A 28 0.67 -34.07 -25.27
C LYS A 28 1.26 -32.67 -25.44
N ASP A 29 0.46 -31.63 -25.24
CA ASP A 29 0.91 -30.24 -25.30
C ASP A 29 1.84 -29.90 -24.12
N SER A 30 1.57 -30.40 -22.91
CA SER A 30 2.46 -30.18 -21.77
C SER A 30 3.83 -30.80 -22.00
N LYS A 31 3.91 -32.01 -22.59
CA LYS A 31 5.18 -32.66 -22.96
C LYS A 31 5.93 -31.94 -24.09
N SER A 32 5.23 -31.22 -24.96
CA SER A 32 5.87 -30.43 -26.02
C SER A 32 6.53 -29.14 -25.49
N LEU A 33 6.11 -28.64 -24.33
CA LEU A 33 6.70 -27.45 -23.68
C LEU A 33 7.96 -27.75 -22.86
N TYR A 34 8.28 -29.02 -22.60
CA TYR A 34 9.44 -29.44 -21.81
C TYR A 34 10.63 -29.95 -22.64
N SER A 35 10.63 -29.73 -23.96
CA SER A 35 11.76 -30.10 -24.83
C SER A 35 12.45 -28.87 -25.42
N VAL A 36 12.97 -28.02 -24.55
CA VAL A 36 14.09 -27.13 -24.90
C VAL A 36 15.07 -27.17 -23.73
N ASN A 37 16.28 -27.66 -24.02
CA ASN A 37 17.41 -27.93 -23.12
C ASN A 37 17.33 -29.25 -22.34
N GLY A 38 17.77 -30.32 -23.01
CA GLY A 38 17.95 -31.63 -22.41
C GLY A 38 18.91 -31.59 -21.23
N ILE A 39 18.43 -32.08 -20.09
CA ILE A 39 19.07 -32.99 -19.13
C ILE A 39 17.90 -33.64 -18.37
N LEU A 40 17.76 -34.96 -18.47
CA LEU A 40 16.75 -35.76 -17.78
C LEU A 40 17.28 -36.13 -16.39
N GLN A 41 16.57 -35.79 -15.31
CA GLN A 41 16.70 -36.49 -14.03
C GLN A 41 15.33 -36.72 -13.38
N SER A 42 15.15 -37.96 -12.90
CA SER A 42 13.93 -38.55 -12.32
C SER A 42 13.58 -37.94 -10.95
N PRO A 43 12.30 -37.88 -10.54
CA PRO A 43 11.84 -37.15 -9.35
C PRO A 43 11.97 -37.97 -8.05
N SER A 44 13.10 -38.66 -7.83
CA SER A 44 13.26 -39.56 -6.67
C SER A 44 14.69 -39.59 -6.13
N SER A 45 15.26 -38.42 -5.86
CA SER A 45 16.47 -38.29 -5.05
C SER A 45 16.44 -36.98 -4.25
N PRO A 46 16.87 -36.99 -2.97
CA PRO A 46 16.94 -35.78 -2.15
C PRO A 46 18.17 -34.96 -2.57
N ILE A 47 17.98 -33.97 -3.45
CA ILE A 47 19.04 -33.02 -3.83
C ILE A 47 18.44 -31.61 -3.90
N ASN A 48 18.76 -30.78 -2.89
CA ASN A 48 19.15 -29.37 -3.01
C ASN A 48 19.15 -28.70 -1.63
N LEU A 49 20.15 -29.00 -0.80
CA LEU A 49 20.54 -28.10 0.29
C LEU A 49 21.94 -27.50 0.07
N SER A 50 22.81 -28.14 -0.72
CA SER A 50 24.18 -27.67 -0.93
C SER A 50 24.32 -26.53 -1.95
N PHE A 51 23.43 -26.44 -2.96
CA PHE A 51 23.57 -25.45 -4.04
C PHE A 51 23.14 -24.03 -3.63
N GLU A 52 22.28 -23.89 -2.61
CA GLU A 52 21.79 -22.59 -2.15
C GLU A 52 22.76 -21.90 -1.17
N GLU A 53 23.49 -22.67 -0.34
CA GLU A 53 24.49 -22.10 0.59
C GLU A 53 25.65 -21.45 -0.18
N ASP A 54 26.17 -22.12 -1.22
CA ASP A 54 27.23 -21.57 -2.09
C ASP A 54 26.81 -20.25 -2.77
N THR A 55 25.50 -20.07 -3.03
CA THR A 55 24.96 -18.86 -3.65
C THR A 55 24.95 -17.68 -2.67
N TRP A 56 24.57 -17.89 -1.41
CA TRP A 56 24.55 -16.82 -0.40
C TRP A 56 25.94 -16.33 -0.04
N ASP A 57 26.94 -17.23 -0.01
CA ASP A 57 28.34 -16.85 0.16
C ASP A 57 28.83 -15.92 -0.95
N GLN A 58 28.39 -16.16 -2.19
CA GLN A 58 28.69 -15.25 -3.31
C GLN A 58 27.99 -13.90 -3.13
N VAL A 59 26.73 -13.88 -2.71
CA VAL A 59 25.98 -12.63 -2.45
C VAL A 59 26.69 -11.78 -1.41
N VAL A 60 27.18 -12.38 -0.32
CA VAL A 60 27.89 -11.67 0.75
C VAL A 60 29.24 -11.13 0.25
N LYS A 61 30.01 -11.94 -0.50
CA LYS A 61 31.31 -11.52 -1.04
C LYS A 61 31.20 -10.42 -2.09
N GLU A 62 30.17 -10.46 -2.92
CA GLU A 62 29.95 -9.55 -4.06
C GLU A 62 28.79 -8.56 -3.78
N TRP A 63 28.57 -8.18 -2.53
CA TRP A 63 27.40 -7.38 -2.12
C TRP A 63 27.16 -6.11 -2.95
N GLU A 64 28.23 -5.36 -3.27
CA GLU A 64 28.18 -4.15 -4.09
C GLU A 64 27.56 -4.40 -5.48
N ASP A 65 27.91 -5.52 -6.12
CA ASP A 65 27.36 -5.92 -7.43
C ASP A 65 25.92 -6.40 -7.29
N TRP A 66 25.63 -7.21 -6.26
CA TRP A 66 24.29 -7.74 -6.03
C TRP A 66 23.26 -6.66 -5.68
N SER A 67 23.66 -5.69 -4.85
CA SER A 67 22.82 -4.59 -4.40
C SER A 67 22.56 -3.53 -5.47
N LYS A 68 23.42 -3.42 -6.51
CA LYS A 68 23.28 -2.42 -7.58
C LYS A 68 22.82 -3.03 -8.91
N ASN A 69 23.43 -4.13 -9.34
CA ASN A 69 23.26 -4.69 -10.68
C ASN A 69 22.37 -5.94 -10.71
N LYS A 70 22.29 -6.71 -9.62
CA LYS A 70 21.49 -7.95 -9.54
C LYS A 70 20.29 -7.87 -8.59
N VAL A 71 19.74 -6.67 -8.40
CA VAL A 71 18.64 -6.40 -7.44
C VAL A 71 17.45 -7.35 -7.61
N GLY A 72 17.06 -7.67 -8.85
CA GLY A 72 15.95 -8.60 -9.12
C GLY A 72 16.21 -10.03 -8.64
N GLN A 73 17.45 -10.52 -8.84
CA GLN A 73 17.86 -11.85 -8.38
C GLN A 73 17.99 -11.88 -6.86
N LEU A 74 18.55 -10.82 -6.27
CA LEU A 74 18.64 -10.66 -4.82
C LEU A 74 17.26 -10.71 -4.16
N LYS A 75 16.28 -9.98 -4.69
CA LYS A 75 14.88 -10.00 -4.22
C LYS A 75 14.30 -11.41 -4.24
N GLU A 76 14.52 -12.15 -5.33
CA GLU A 76 14.03 -13.52 -5.46
C GLU A 76 14.70 -14.48 -4.46
N LEU A 77 16.01 -14.36 -4.25
CA LEU A 77 16.74 -15.13 -3.24
C LEU A 77 16.21 -14.84 -1.83
N ILE A 78 16.01 -13.57 -1.47
CA ILE A 78 15.47 -13.18 -0.16
C ILE A 78 14.05 -13.75 0.07
N ARG A 79 13.22 -13.74 -0.97
CA ARG A 79 11.88 -14.35 -0.93
C ARG A 79 11.92 -15.85 -0.72
N ARG A 80 12.91 -16.56 -1.27
CA ARG A 80 13.13 -18.01 -1.04
C ARG A 80 13.65 -18.29 0.36
N GLY A 81 14.68 -17.55 0.76
CA GLY A 81 14.96 -17.27 2.15
C GLY A 81 16.39 -17.10 2.56
N ILE A 82 16.56 -16.27 3.59
CA ILE A 82 17.87 -16.03 4.18
C ILE A 82 18.15 -17.11 5.22
N PRO A 83 19.27 -17.85 5.10
CA PRO A 83 19.73 -18.78 6.11
C PRO A 83 19.87 -18.09 7.47
N ALA A 84 19.47 -18.77 8.55
CA ALA A 84 19.40 -18.16 9.87
C ALA A 84 20.71 -17.53 10.33
N HIS A 85 21.85 -18.18 10.05
CA HIS A 85 23.17 -17.70 10.43
C HIS A 85 23.62 -16.46 9.65
N LEU A 86 23.02 -16.15 8.49
CA LEU A 86 23.36 -14.98 7.67
C LEU A 86 22.45 -13.77 7.92
N ARG A 87 21.31 -13.93 8.60
CA ARG A 87 20.34 -12.83 8.81
C ARG A 87 20.96 -11.62 9.47
N ALA A 88 21.71 -11.83 10.55
CA ALA A 88 22.36 -10.76 11.29
C ALA A 88 23.23 -9.87 10.38
N HIS A 89 23.99 -10.50 9.48
CA HIS A 89 24.87 -9.82 8.57
C HIS A 89 24.13 -9.17 7.40
N LEU A 90 23.24 -9.93 6.74
CA LEU A 90 22.50 -9.46 5.56
C LEU A 90 21.50 -8.36 5.89
N TRP A 91 20.83 -8.40 7.04
CA TRP A 91 19.94 -7.32 7.46
C TRP A 91 20.71 -6.00 7.67
N GLN A 92 21.93 -6.07 8.24
CA GLN A 92 22.79 -4.90 8.36
C GLN A 92 23.21 -4.35 6.99
N LEU A 93 23.55 -5.24 6.04
CA LEU A 93 23.90 -4.85 4.67
C LEU A 93 22.71 -4.23 3.91
N LEU A 94 21.51 -4.81 4.03
CA LEU A 94 20.30 -4.36 3.33
C LEU A 94 19.88 -2.94 3.70
N CYS A 95 20.10 -2.53 4.95
CA CYS A 95 19.76 -1.18 5.42
C CYS A 95 20.98 -0.27 5.62
N ASP A 96 22.17 -0.71 5.22
CA ASP A 96 23.43 0.01 5.43
C ASP A 96 23.62 0.45 6.90
N ALA A 97 23.36 -0.46 7.84
CA ALA A 97 23.50 -0.23 9.28
C ALA A 97 24.95 -0.29 9.77
N GLN A 98 25.92 -0.51 8.87
CA GLN A 98 27.34 -0.52 9.22
C GLN A 98 27.89 0.88 9.53
N ASN A 99 27.09 1.93 9.31
CA ASN A 99 27.48 3.31 9.56
C ASN A 99 27.82 3.57 11.05
N VAL A 100 29.08 3.94 11.27
CA VAL A 100 29.72 4.05 12.60
C VAL A 100 29.15 5.21 13.45
N ALA A 101 28.54 6.22 12.84
CA ALA A 101 28.16 7.46 13.55
C ALA A 101 27.10 7.26 14.64
N ASP A 102 26.05 6.48 14.38
CA ASP A 102 25.00 6.20 15.36
C ASP A 102 25.49 5.19 16.42
N ARG A 103 26.34 4.23 16.02
CA ARG A 103 26.96 3.24 16.92
C ARG A 103 27.79 3.90 18.03
N GLN A 104 28.60 4.91 17.68
CA GLN A 104 29.40 5.66 18.66
C GLN A 104 28.58 6.41 19.71
N ARG A 105 27.34 6.78 19.38
CA ARG A 105 26.44 7.51 20.29
C ARG A 105 25.70 6.60 21.26
N TYR A 106 25.61 5.30 20.97
CA TYR A 106 24.80 4.35 21.74
C TYR A 106 25.14 4.37 23.24
N SER A 107 26.42 4.26 23.60
CA SER A 107 26.86 4.28 25.00
C SER A 107 26.58 5.61 25.72
N GLN A 108 26.47 6.73 24.99
CA GLN A 108 26.10 8.03 25.55
C GLN A 108 24.58 8.14 25.75
N LEU A 109 23.79 7.62 24.81
CA LEU A 109 22.33 7.62 24.86
C LEU A 109 21.82 6.80 26.05
N LEU A 110 22.43 5.65 26.34
CA LEU A 110 22.04 4.81 27.49
C LEU A 110 22.18 5.49 28.85
N LYS A 111 23.12 6.43 28.98
CA LYS A 111 23.34 7.21 30.21
C LYS A 111 22.27 8.27 30.44
N THR A 112 21.51 8.61 29.40
CA THR A 112 20.43 9.60 29.49
C THR A 112 19.18 8.92 30.05
N SER A 113 18.55 9.54 31.06
CA SER A 113 17.26 9.05 31.56
C SER A 113 16.11 9.70 30.79
N PHE A 114 15.08 8.92 30.47
CA PHE A 114 13.92 9.39 29.70
C PHE A 114 12.59 8.89 30.28
N PRO A 115 11.50 9.70 30.24
CA PRO A 115 10.21 9.30 30.81
C PRO A 115 9.61 8.00 30.24
N SER A 116 9.96 7.63 29.01
CA SER A 116 9.47 6.43 28.34
C SER A 116 9.97 5.13 28.94
N GLU A 117 11.01 5.14 29.79
CA GLU A 117 11.55 3.93 30.43
C GLU A 117 10.47 3.14 31.19
N THR A 118 9.56 3.84 31.86
CA THR A 118 8.43 3.21 32.58
C THR A 118 7.44 2.53 31.64
N LEU A 119 7.15 3.16 30.50
CA LEU A 119 6.25 2.62 29.46
C LEU A 119 6.87 1.39 28.79
N ILE A 120 8.16 1.45 28.46
CA ILE A 120 8.91 0.33 27.86
C ILE A 120 8.86 -0.88 28.80
N ARG A 121 9.20 -0.72 30.09
CA ARG A 121 9.16 -1.83 31.07
C ARG A 121 7.76 -2.42 31.20
N ARG A 122 6.73 -1.58 31.26
CA ARG A 122 5.33 -2.04 31.35
C ARG A 122 4.95 -2.89 30.14
N ASP A 123 5.27 -2.44 28.93
CA ASP A 123 4.93 -3.19 27.70
C ASP A 123 5.73 -4.48 27.58
N MET A 124 7.02 -4.48 27.93
CA MET A 124 7.84 -5.70 27.96
C MET A 124 7.26 -6.76 28.90
N THR A 125 6.89 -6.39 30.14
CA THR A 125 6.29 -7.33 31.11
C THR A 125 4.97 -7.93 30.62
N ARG A 126 4.21 -7.19 29.79
CA ARG A 126 2.95 -7.67 29.21
C ARG A 126 3.20 -8.57 28.00
N ILE A 127 4.15 -8.23 27.14
CA ILE A 127 4.33 -8.85 25.82
C ILE A 127 5.25 -10.08 25.88
N LEU A 128 6.41 -9.97 26.52
CA LEU A 128 7.45 -11.01 26.47
C LEU A 128 6.97 -12.37 27.00
N PRO A 129 6.26 -12.46 28.15
CA PRO A 129 5.85 -13.76 28.68
C PRO A 129 4.82 -14.49 27.81
N GLN A 130 3.99 -13.74 27.09
CA GLN A 130 2.87 -14.29 26.31
C GLN A 130 3.26 -14.63 24.87
N HIS A 131 4.29 -13.97 24.34
CA HIS A 131 4.62 -14.05 22.92
C HIS A 131 5.65 -15.14 22.62
N LYS A 132 5.28 -16.10 21.76
CA LYS A 132 6.09 -17.29 21.45
C LYS A 132 7.49 -16.97 20.91
N LEU A 133 7.68 -15.86 20.19
CA LEU A 133 9.01 -15.43 19.71
C LEU A 133 9.98 -15.07 20.84
N PHE A 134 9.46 -14.67 22.00
CA PHE A 134 10.25 -14.07 23.08
C PHE A 134 10.42 -14.99 24.29
N GLN A 135 9.77 -16.16 24.29
CA GLN A 135 9.85 -17.13 25.38
C GLN A 135 11.27 -17.66 25.60
N SER A 136 12.12 -17.67 24.57
CA SER A 136 13.51 -18.12 24.64
C SER A 136 14.50 -17.00 24.98
N LEU A 137 14.05 -15.75 25.18
CA LEU A 137 14.95 -14.64 25.53
C LEU A 137 15.36 -14.74 26.99
N ASP A 138 16.66 -14.85 27.22
CA ASP A 138 17.26 -14.79 28.54
C ASP A 138 17.20 -13.36 29.12
N SER A 139 17.48 -13.23 30.42
CA SER A 139 17.43 -11.92 31.10
C SER A 139 18.35 -10.88 30.45
N ASN A 140 19.50 -11.31 29.91
CA ASN A 140 20.43 -10.41 29.22
C ASN A 140 19.84 -9.88 27.92
N SER A 141 19.19 -10.74 27.12
CA SER A 141 18.52 -10.30 25.89
C SER A 141 17.32 -9.40 26.16
N GLN A 142 16.60 -9.63 27.26
CA GLN A 142 15.52 -8.73 27.68
C GLN A 142 16.06 -7.36 28.08
N GLU A 143 17.18 -7.29 28.81
CA GLU A 143 17.82 -6.01 29.13
C GLU A 143 18.38 -5.34 27.88
N ALA A 144 18.95 -6.09 26.94
CA ALA A 144 19.40 -5.57 25.65
C ALA A 144 18.25 -4.95 24.85
N LEU A 145 17.10 -5.63 24.79
CA LEU A 145 15.86 -5.10 24.19
C LEU A 145 15.43 -3.79 24.86
N PHE A 146 15.44 -3.72 26.19
CA PHE A 146 15.13 -2.51 26.94
C PHE A 146 16.10 -1.37 26.58
N ASN A 147 17.40 -1.65 26.56
CA ASN A 147 18.45 -0.68 26.27
C ASN A 147 18.32 -0.08 24.87
N VAL A 148 18.04 -0.91 23.86
CA VAL A 148 17.86 -0.43 22.48
C VAL A 148 16.66 0.51 22.38
N LEU A 149 15.51 0.13 22.96
CA LEU A 149 14.29 0.96 22.97
C LEU A 149 14.51 2.28 23.74
N LYS A 150 15.22 2.21 24.86
CA LYS A 150 15.60 3.38 25.66
C LYS A 150 16.50 4.32 24.88
N ALA A 151 17.58 3.81 24.28
CA ALA A 151 18.53 4.59 23.52
C ALA A 151 17.88 5.26 22.31
N TYR A 152 17.01 4.53 21.60
CA TYR A 152 16.26 5.12 20.47
C TYR A 152 15.33 6.24 20.94
N SER A 153 14.61 6.03 22.05
CA SER A 153 13.73 7.06 22.62
C SER A 153 14.48 8.35 22.97
N ALA A 154 15.74 8.22 23.42
CA ALA A 154 16.60 9.36 23.70
C ALA A 154 17.15 10.03 22.43
N LEU A 155 17.36 9.27 21.35
CA LEU A 155 17.84 9.74 20.06
C LEU A 155 16.78 10.56 19.32
N ASP A 156 15.56 10.04 19.19
CA ASP A 156 14.46 10.69 18.47
C ASP A 156 13.34 11.08 19.44
N ARG A 157 13.49 12.25 20.06
CA ARG A 157 12.59 12.73 21.11
C ARG A 157 11.18 13.06 20.62
N GLU A 158 11.02 13.31 19.32
CA GLU A 158 9.71 13.61 18.74
C GLU A 158 8.81 12.37 18.77
N ILE A 159 9.39 11.21 18.43
CA ILE A 159 8.68 9.93 18.47
C ILE A 159 8.74 9.31 19.86
N GLY A 160 9.92 9.31 20.48
CA GLY A 160 10.18 8.62 21.74
C GLY A 160 9.96 7.12 21.61
N TYR A 161 9.27 6.53 22.59
CA TYR A 161 8.85 5.13 22.55
C TYR A 161 7.46 5.01 21.94
N CYS A 162 7.35 4.30 20.82
CA CYS A 162 6.06 3.96 20.24
C CYS A 162 5.64 2.53 20.59
N GLN A 163 4.39 2.37 21.00
CA GLN A 163 3.80 1.08 21.30
C GLN A 163 3.82 0.20 20.04
N GLY A 164 4.52 -0.92 20.13
CA GLY A 164 4.69 -1.85 19.02
C GLY A 164 6.13 -2.02 18.54
N SER A 165 6.98 -1.02 18.76
CA SER A 165 8.42 -1.07 18.45
C SER A 165 9.15 -2.23 19.15
N VAL A 166 8.65 -2.66 20.31
CA VAL A 166 9.15 -3.83 21.06
C VAL A 166 9.14 -5.13 20.25
N PHE A 167 8.19 -5.30 19.32
CA PHE A 167 8.17 -6.49 18.46
C PHE A 167 9.31 -6.48 17.44
N ILE A 168 9.57 -5.31 16.86
CA ILE A 168 10.64 -5.12 15.87
C ILE A 168 12.00 -5.30 16.54
N VAL A 169 12.25 -4.59 17.64
CA VAL A 169 13.52 -4.71 18.37
C VAL A 169 13.68 -6.11 18.95
N GLY A 170 12.59 -6.72 19.45
CA GLY A 170 12.61 -8.10 19.92
C GLY A 170 13.04 -9.07 18.82
N MET A 171 12.53 -8.91 17.59
CA MET A 171 12.98 -9.72 16.45
C MET A 171 14.47 -9.52 16.17
N LEU A 172 14.97 -8.28 16.17
CA LEU A 172 16.39 -8.00 15.95
C LEU A 172 17.27 -8.67 17.01
N ILE A 173 16.92 -8.55 18.30
CA ILE A 173 17.68 -9.15 19.41
C ILE A 173 17.74 -10.68 19.32
N THR A 174 16.74 -11.34 18.69
CA THR A 174 16.82 -12.79 18.46
C THR A 174 17.86 -13.20 17.41
N GLN A 175 18.35 -12.26 16.59
CA GLN A 175 19.25 -12.55 15.47
C GLN A 175 20.64 -11.93 15.64
N MET A 176 20.79 -10.80 16.34
CA MET A 176 22.03 -10.03 16.40
C MET A 176 22.30 -9.43 17.78
N SER A 177 23.49 -8.87 17.98
CA SER A 177 23.87 -8.23 19.25
C SER A 177 23.11 -6.92 19.50
N GLU A 178 23.14 -6.46 20.75
CA GLU A 178 22.44 -5.24 21.20
C GLU A 178 22.78 -4.00 20.35
N GLU A 179 24.06 -3.73 20.12
CA GLU A 179 24.49 -2.54 19.36
C GLU A 179 24.11 -2.64 17.88
N GLU A 180 24.18 -3.82 17.29
CA GLU A 180 23.76 -4.06 15.90
C GLU A 180 22.26 -3.84 15.75
N ALA A 181 21.48 -4.37 16.70
CA ALA A 181 20.03 -4.20 16.73
C ALA A 181 19.65 -2.72 16.84
N PHE A 182 20.37 -1.93 17.66
CA PHE A 182 20.18 -0.48 17.70
C PHE A 182 20.45 0.18 16.36
N CYS A 183 21.57 -0.13 15.71
CA CYS A 183 21.92 0.46 14.42
C CYS A 183 20.87 0.13 13.36
N VAL A 184 20.49 -1.14 13.23
CA VAL A 184 19.44 -1.58 12.29
C VAL A 184 18.11 -0.89 12.60
N PHE A 185 17.71 -0.82 13.86
CA PHE A 185 16.46 -0.17 14.25
C PHE A 185 16.44 1.33 13.89
N VAL A 186 17.56 2.04 14.08
CA VAL A 186 17.69 3.44 13.64
C VAL A 186 17.52 3.57 12.13
N ARG A 187 18.10 2.66 11.33
CA ARG A 187 17.93 2.66 9.87
C ARG A 187 16.50 2.35 9.46
N LEU A 188 15.83 1.41 10.12
CA LEU A 188 14.40 1.13 9.88
C LEU A 188 13.52 2.35 10.11
N MET A 189 13.81 3.09 11.18
CA MET A 189 13.07 4.31 11.48
C MET A 189 13.31 5.41 10.44
N LYS A 190 14.56 5.60 10.00
CA LYS A 190 14.92 6.65 9.04
C LYS A 190 14.49 6.34 7.60
N ASP A 191 14.67 5.08 7.15
CA ASP A 191 14.64 4.75 5.72
C ASP A 191 13.44 3.88 5.31
N PHE A 192 12.83 3.17 6.25
CA PHE A 192 11.73 2.22 5.96
C PHE A 192 10.36 2.81 6.32
N GLN A 193 10.26 4.14 6.46
CA GLN A 193 9.05 4.88 6.82
C GLN A 193 8.44 4.54 8.19
N MET A 194 9.11 3.72 9.00
CA MET A 194 8.60 3.31 10.31
C MET A 194 8.43 4.49 11.25
N ARG A 195 9.32 5.49 11.17
CA ARG A 195 9.19 6.74 11.94
C ARG A 195 7.88 7.48 11.67
N GLU A 196 7.48 7.55 10.40
CA GLU A 196 6.27 8.26 9.97
C GLU A 196 4.99 7.53 10.43
N LEU A 197 5.01 6.19 10.41
CA LEU A 197 3.94 5.36 10.99
C LEU A 197 3.77 5.57 12.51
N TYR A 198 4.87 5.86 13.22
CA TYR A 198 4.87 6.03 14.67
C TYR A 198 4.64 7.47 15.15
N ARG A 199 4.49 8.45 14.25
CA ARG A 199 4.16 9.82 14.65
C ARG A 199 2.82 9.88 15.37
N SER A 200 2.72 10.77 16.36
CA SER A 200 1.52 10.95 17.20
C SER A 200 0.24 11.28 16.41
N THR A 201 0.36 11.89 15.23
CA THR A 201 -0.77 12.18 14.34
C THR A 201 -1.35 10.93 13.68
N MET A 202 -0.58 9.83 13.61
CA MET A 202 -0.96 8.58 12.95
C MET A 202 -1.39 8.76 11.49
N ALA A 203 -0.93 9.83 10.82
CA ALA A 203 -1.35 10.17 9.46
C ALA A 203 -0.91 9.11 8.44
N GLU A 204 0.36 8.68 8.50
CA GLU A 204 0.89 7.66 7.60
C GLU A 204 0.25 6.30 7.84
N LEU A 205 -0.01 5.96 9.11
CA LEU A 205 -0.77 4.76 9.47
C LEU A 205 -2.18 4.81 8.89
N GLY A 206 -2.87 5.95 9.01
CA GLY A 206 -4.19 6.17 8.42
C GLY A 206 -4.19 6.03 6.90
N CYS A 207 -3.16 6.56 6.22
CA CYS A 207 -2.96 6.38 4.78
C CYS A 207 -2.82 4.89 4.42
N CYS A 208 -1.95 4.16 5.13
CA CYS A 208 -1.76 2.73 4.92
C CYS A 208 -3.07 1.93 5.15
N ILE A 209 -3.83 2.27 6.20
CA ILE A 209 -5.11 1.61 6.48
C ILE A 209 -6.12 1.88 5.37
N TYR A 210 -6.20 3.12 4.86
CA TYR A 210 -7.10 3.48 3.76
C TYR A 210 -6.73 2.75 2.46
N GLN A 211 -5.44 2.69 2.13
CA GLN A 211 -4.94 1.92 0.99
C GLN A 211 -5.28 0.44 1.14
N PHE A 212 -5.08 -0.12 2.34
CA PHE A 212 -5.38 -1.52 2.59
C PHE A 212 -6.88 -1.82 2.53
N ASP A 213 -7.73 -0.93 3.07
CA ASP A 213 -9.19 -1.04 2.94
C ASP A 213 -9.63 -1.04 1.47
N SER A 214 -9.04 -0.17 0.66
CA SER A 214 -9.30 -0.09 -0.78
C SER A 214 -8.88 -1.40 -1.49
N MET A 215 -7.74 -1.98 -1.11
CA MET A 215 -7.33 -3.29 -1.64
C MET A 215 -8.28 -4.42 -1.24
N ILE A 216 -8.80 -4.40 -0.01
CA ILE A 216 -9.81 -5.37 0.44
C ILE A 216 -11.11 -5.19 -0.37
N GLN A 217 -11.53 -3.95 -0.61
CA GLN A 217 -12.71 -3.65 -1.41
C GLN A 217 -12.60 -4.19 -2.84
N GLU A 218 -11.44 -4.03 -3.47
CA GLU A 218 -11.20 -4.47 -4.84
C GLU A 218 -11.04 -6.00 -4.95
N GLN A 219 -10.26 -6.60 -4.04
CA GLN A 219 -9.82 -7.98 -4.16
C GLN A 219 -10.70 -8.98 -3.39
N LEU A 220 -11.39 -8.52 -2.34
CA LEU A 220 -12.26 -9.30 -1.46
C LEU A 220 -13.61 -8.57 -1.24
N PRO A 221 -14.37 -8.26 -2.31
CA PRO A 221 -15.54 -7.38 -2.24
C PRO A 221 -16.64 -7.89 -1.30
N ASP A 222 -16.89 -9.20 -1.27
CA ASP A 222 -17.90 -9.80 -0.38
C ASP A 222 -17.50 -9.65 1.10
N LEU A 223 -16.21 -9.84 1.40
CA LEU A 223 -15.67 -9.67 2.75
C LEU A 223 -15.70 -8.21 3.16
N HIS A 224 -15.34 -7.29 2.25
CA HIS A 224 -15.44 -5.85 2.50
C HIS A 224 -16.89 -5.44 2.79
N SER A 225 -17.84 -5.89 1.97
CA SER A 225 -19.26 -5.61 2.19
C SER A 225 -19.72 -6.11 3.56
N HIS A 226 -19.32 -7.34 3.94
CA HIS A 226 -19.62 -7.88 5.26
C HIS A 226 -19.03 -7.03 6.39
N PHE A 227 -17.77 -6.59 6.25
CA PHE A 227 -17.13 -5.68 7.19
C PHE A 227 -17.93 -4.38 7.34
N GLN A 228 -18.37 -3.76 6.24
CA GLN A 228 -19.18 -2.55 6.29
C GLN A 228 -20.55 -2.79 6.96
N THR A 229 -21.24 -3.89 6.64
CA THR A 229 -22.52 -4.24 7.25
C THR A 229 -22.42 -4.47 8.76
N GLN A 230 -21.32 -5.07 9.22
CA GLN A 230 -21.07 -5.33 10.64
C GLN A 230 -20.47 -4.11 11.37
N GLY A 231 -20.11 -3.03 10.67
CA GLY A 231 -19.38 -1.90 11.27
C GLY A 231 -17.95 -2.25 11.69
N PHE A 232 -17.35 -3.26 11.05
CA PHE A 232 -16.01 -3.72 11.33
C PHE A 232 -14.98 -2.94 10.50
N HIS A 233 -14.38 -1.92 11.10
CA HIS A 233 -13.42 -1.07 10.41
C HIS A 233 -12.05 -1.73 10.28
N THR A 234 -11.40 -1.61 9.12
CA THR A 234 -10.07 -2.16 8.84
C THR A 234 -9.02 -1.74 9.89
N SER A 235 -9.12 -0.53 10.43
CA SER A 235 -8.27 -0.02 11.52
C SER A 235 -8.30 -0.85 12.81
N MET A 236 -9.39 -1.58 13.09
CA MET A 236 -9.57 -2.35 14.33
C MET A 236 -8.57 -3.52 14.44
N PHE A 237 -8.08 -4.03 13.32
CA PHE A 237 -7.13 -5.14 13.30
C PHE A 237 -5.81 -4.80 12.60
N SER A 238 -5.84 -4.05 11.49
CA SER A 238 -4.66 -3.83 10.65
C SER A 238 -3.65 -2.86 11.25
N SER A 239 -4.04 -2.02 12.22
CA SER A 239 -3.12 -1.09 12.89
C SER A 239 -1.89 -1.83 13.45
N THR A 240 -2.12 -2.97 14.12
CA THR A 240 -1.01 -3.79 14.66
C THR A 240 -0.17 -4.45 13.56
N TRP A 241 -0.75 -4.74 12.39
CA TRP A 241 -0.04 -5.36 11.28
C TRP A 241 1.01 -4.41 10.70
N PHE A 242 0.67 -3.12 10.55
CA PHE A 242 1.62 -2.10 10.11
C PHE A 242 2.62 -1.74 11.21
N LEU A 243 2.14 -1.46 12.43
CA LEU A 243 2.99 -1.02 13.53
C LEU A 243 3.97 -2.10 14.00
N HIS A 244 3.66 -3.38 13.82
CA HIS A 244 4.54 -4.49 14.25
C HIS A 244 5.12 -5.25 13.06
N ILE A 245 4.90 -4.82 11.81
CA ILE A 245 5.31 -5.55 10.60
C ILE A 245 4.82 -7.01 10.67
N LEU A 246 3.58 -7.21 11.11
CA LEU A 246 2.92 -8.51 11.33
C LEU A 246 3.58 -9.43 12.37
N LEU A 247 4.66 -9.03 13.04
CA LEU A 247 5.43 -9.87 13.95
C LEU A 247 4.61 -10.36 15.15
N SER A 248 3.60 -9.61 15.57
CA SER A 248 2.68 -10.00 16.65
C SER A 248 1.62 -11.01 16.22
N SER A 249 1.42 -11.21 14.92
CA SER A 249 0.34 -12.03 14.35
C SER A 249 0.85 -13.30 13.66
N LEU A 250 2.16 -13.40 13.45
CA LEU A 250 2.81 -14.49 12.74
C LEU A 250 3.46 -15.50 13.70
N SER A 251 3.58 -16.74 13.24
CA SER A 251 4.26 -17.79 14.00
C SER A 251 5.78 -17.56 14.07
N VAL A 252 6.43 -18.22 15.03
CA VAL A 252 7.90 -18.15 15.25
C VAL A 252 8.70 -18.44 13.99
N ALA A 253 8.26 -19.40 13.17
CA ALA A 253 8.94 -19.76 11.93
C ALA A 253 8.70 -18.74 10.79
N ALA A 254 7.53 -18.09 10.79
CA ALA A 254 7.12 -17.19 9.72
C ALA A 254 7.66 -15.76 9.90
N ALA A 255 7.81 -15.32 11.15
CA ALA A 255 8.16 -13.95 11.46
C ALA A 255 9.53 -13.53 10.89
N PRO A 256 10.63 -14.30 11.02
CA PRO A 256 11.91 -13.95 10.39
C PRO A 256 11.82 -13.89 8.86
N ARG A 257 10.98 -14.72 8.23
CA ARG A 257 10.82 -14.76 6.77
C ARG A 257 10.12 -13.51 6.23
N ILE A 258 9.08 -13.05 6.91
CA ILE A 258 8.44 -11.78 6.56
C ILE A 258 9.38 -10.61 6.82
N PHE A 259 10.18 -10.68 7.90
CA PHE A 259 11.18 -9.67 8.19
C PHE A 259 12.29 -9.62 7.12
N ASP A 260 12.77 -10.77 6.63
CA ASP A 260 13.73 -10.86 5.52
C ASP A 260 13.23 -10.08 4.28
N ILE A 261 11.97 -10.28 3.91
CA ILE A 261 11.36 -9.60 2.75
C ILE A 261 11.12 -8.12 3.06
N PHE A 262 10.69 -7.77 4.28
CA PHE A 262 10.54 -6.38 4.72
C PHE A 262 11.85 -5.60 4.59
N MET A 263 12.98 -6.20 4.99
CA MET A 263 14.31 -5.56 4.87
C MET A 263 14.70 -5.25 3.41
N CYS A 264 14.05 -5.87 2.43
CA CYS A 264 14.33 -5.66 1.00
C CYS A 264 13.26 -4.85 0.26
N GLU A 265 11.98 -5.00 0.65
CA GLU A 265 10.82 -4.45 -0.07
C GLU A 265 10.00 -3.46 0.75
N GLY A 266 10.35 -3.22 2.02
CA GLY A 266 9.66 -2.28 2.89
C GLY A 266 8.21 -2.68 3.18
N LEU A 267 7.36 -1.68 3.44
CA LEU A 267 5.99 -1.85 3.90
C LEU A 267 5.07 -2.59 2.92
N GLU A 268 5.43 -2.68 1.64
CA GLU A 268 4.66 -3.42 0.61
C GLU A 268 4.41 -4.88 1.01
N ILE A 269 5.31 -5.50 1.79
CA ILE A 269 5.09 -6.88 2.26
C ILE A 269 3.93 -6.98 3.25
N VAL A 270 3.71 -5.94 4.08
CA VAL A 270 2.63 -5.92 5.08
C VAL A 270 1.27 -5.94 4.38
N PHE A 271 1.10 -5.14 3.32
CA PHE A 271 -0.11 -5.15 2.49
C PHE A 271 -0.35 -6.52 1.85
N ARG A 272 0.67 -7.09 1.20
CA ARG A 272 0.56 -8.38 0.49
C ARG A 272 0.23 -9.53 1.44
N VAL A 273 0.92 -9.62 2.57
CA VAL A 273 0.70 -10.68 3.56
C VAL A 273 -0.62 -10.46 4.30
N GLY A 274 -0.96 -9.22 4.66
CA GLY A 274 -2.24 -8.88 5.27
C GLY A 274 -3.42 -9.27 4.38
N LEU A 275 -3.36 -8.97 3.08
CA LEU A 275 -4.41 -9.36 2.14
C LEU A 275 -4.49 -10.88 1.97
N ALA A 276 -3.33 -11.56 1.90
CA ALA A 276 -3.28 -13.02 1.85
C ALA A 276 -3.86 -13.66 3.13
N MET A 277 -3.63 -13.07 4.31
CA MET A 277 -4.23 -13.51 5.57
C MET A 277 -5.75 -13.44 5.53
N LEU A 278 -6.31 -12.35 4.99
CA LEU A 278 -7.74 -12.17 4.83
C LEU A 278 -8.31 -13.14 3.80
N TYR A 279 -7.69 -13.27 2.62
CA TYR A 279 -8.12 -14.20 1.58
C TYR A 279 -8.19 -15.65 2.08
N LEU A 280 -7.23 -16.07 2.91
CA LEU A 280 -7.20 -17.42 3.49
C LEU A 280 -8.29 -17.64 4.54
N LYS A 281 -8.71 -16.59 5.24
CA LYS A 281 -9.73 -16.65 6.31
C LYS A 281 -11.12 -16.19 5.87
N GLN A 282 -11.29 -15.67 4.65
CA GLN A 282 -12.54 -15.03 4.20
C GLN A 282 -13.78 -15.91 4.39
N ALA A 283 -13.68 -17.22 4.12
CA ALA A 283 -14.78 -18.17 4.24
C ALA A 283 -15.22 -18.42 5.69
N GLU A 284 -14.33 -18.16 6.66
CA GLU A 284 -14.64 -18.20 8.09
C GLU A 284 -15.15 -16.84 8.55
N LEU A 285 -14.45 -15.76 8.20
CA LEU A 285 -14.76 -14.39 8.66
C LEU A 285 -16.15 -13.93 8.25
N ILE A 286 -16.63 -14.30 7.05
CA ILE A 286 -17.95 -13.88 6.56
C ILE A 286 -19.11 -14.43 7.41
N LYS A 287 -18.85 -15.44 8.25
CA LYS A 287 -19.86 -16.06 9.12
C LYS A 287 -19.92 -15.44 10.51
N PHE A 288 -18.95 -14.58 10.83
CA PHE A 288 -18.79 -14.03 12.17
C PHE A 288 -19.31 -12.59 12.25
N ASP A 289 -19.76 -12.22 13.43
CA ASP A 289 -19.97 -10.84 13.84
C ASP A 289 -18.64 -10.16 14.16
N VAL A 290 -18.67 -8.91 14.63
CA VAL A 290 -17.47 -8.11 14.94
C VAL A 290 -16.53 -8.83 15.91
N GLU A 291 -17.05 -9.39 17.00
CA GLU A 291 -16.25 -10.05 18.03
C GLU A 291 -15.63 -11.36 17.49
N GLY A 292 -16.42 -12.17 16.79
CA GLY A 292 -15.94 -13.38 16.15
C GLY A 292 -14.90 -13.11 15.05
N MET A 293 -15.05 -12.03 14.28
CA MET A 293 -14.04 -11.61 13.30
C MET A 293 -12.74 -11.17 13.97
N MET A 294 -12.80 -10.40 15.05
CA MET A 294 -11.63 -10.03 15.84
C MET A 294 -10.90 -11.27 16.36
N GLN A 295 -11.60 -12.16 17.07
CA GLN A 295 -11.01 -13.39 17.59
C GLN A 295 -10.50 -14.29 16.45
N GLY A 296 -11.25 -14.38 15.36
CA GLY A 296 -10.91 -15.09 14.15
C GLY A 296 -9.58 -14.60 13.57
N LEU A 297 -9.35 -13.29 13.49
CA LEU A 297 -8.11 -12.71 12.99
C LEU A 297 -6.93 -12.89 13.94
N TYR A 298 -7.13 -12.76 15.26
CA TYR A 298 -6.09 -12.97 16.27
C TYR A 298 -5.74 -14.45 16.50
N SER A 299 -6.62 -15.38 16.15
CA SER A 299 -6.34 -16.82 16.26
C SER A 299 -5.23 -17.25 15.30
N GLU A 300 -4.36 -18.16 15.75
CA GLU A 300 -3.23 -18.64 14.96
C GLU A 300 -3.69 -19.16 13.59
N ASN A 301 -3.08 -18.60 12.55
CA ASN A 301 -3.41 -18.87 11.16
C ASN A 301 -2.78 -20.21 10.74
N LYS A 302 -3.36 -21.33 11.18
CA LYS A 302 -2.85 -22.70 10.94
C LYS A 302 -2.59 -22.97 9.45
N LEU A 303 -3.48 -22.47 8.59
CA LEU A 303 -3.35 -22.60 7.13
C LEU A 303 -2.20 -21.76 6.57
N LEU A 304 -1.93 -20.58 7.11
CA LEU A 304 -0.75 -19.79 6.76
C LEU A 304 0.54 -20.47 7.20
N LYS A 305 0.57 -21.10 8.38
CA LYS A 305 1.71 -21.92 8.83
C LYS A 305 1.99 -23.07 7.86
N GLN A 306 0.95 -23.74 7.38
CA GLN A 306 1.05 -24.82 6.39
C GLN A 306 1.39 -24.32 4.98
N ARG A 307 0.80 -23.18 4.56
CA ARG A 307 1.06 -22.56 3.26
C ARG A 307 2.40 -21.86 3.19
N LEU A 308 2.94 -21.32 4.28
CA LEU A 308 4.33 -20.83 4.36
C LEU A 308 5.34 -21.98 4.17
N GLY A 309 5.06 -23.16 4.72
CA GLY A 309 5.80 -24.39 4.38
C GLY A 309 5.58 -24.89 2.93
N MET A 310 4.56 -24.40 2.22
CA MET A 310 4.38 -24.62 0.77
C MET A 310 4.91 -23.45 -0.09
N LEU A 311 5.06 -22.25 0.48
CA LEU A 311 5.78 -21.12 -0.11
C LEU A 311 7.27 -21.45 -0.20
N GLU A 312 7.77 -22.36 0.65
CA GLU A 312 9.07 -23.05 0.48
C GLU A 312 9.14 -23.91 -0.80
N LYS A 313 8.02 -24.21 -1.50
CA LYS A 313 8.02 -25.10 -2.67
C LYS A 313 7.24 -24.63 -3.91
N ARG A 314 6.39 -23.60 -3.81
CA ARG A 314 5.72 -22.93 -4.94
C ARG A 314 4.87 -21.77 -4.41
N CYS A 315 5.45 -20.58 -4.31
CA CYS A 315 4.61 -19.38 -4.45
C CYS A 315 4.21 -19.33 -5.93
N SER A 316 2.92 -19.50 -6.24
CA SER A 316 2.44 -19.51 -7.62
C SER A 316 2.93 -18.26 -8.34
N GLU A 317 3.87 -18.43 -9.25
CA GLU A 317 4.48 -17.40 -10.10
C GLU A 317 3.40 -16.51 -10.73
N LYS A 318 2.21 -17.06 -10.97
CA LYS A 318 1.04 -16.37 -11.51
C LYS A 318 0.48 -15.27 -10.60
N LEU A 319 0.35 -15.50 -9.29
CA LEU A 319 -0.17 -14.51 -8.34
C LEU A 319 0.86 -13.41 -8.08
N VAL A 320 2.15 -13.78 -7.99
CA VAL A 320 3.25 -12.82 -7.85
C VAL A 320 3.48 -12.04 -9.14
N SER A 321 3.31 -12.65 -10.33
CA SER A 321 3.41 -11.92 -11.59
C SER A 321 2.18 -11.05 -11.84
N GLN A 322 0.98 -11.45 -11.43
CA GLN A 322 -0.22 -10.61 -11.49
C GLN A 322 -0.08 -9.41 -10.55
N LEU A 323 0.30 -9.61 -9.29
CA LEU A 323 0.54 -8.52 -8.34
C LEU A 323 1.74 -7.64 -8.74
N LYS A 324 2.81 -8.21 -9.32
CA LYS A 324 3.91 -7.42 -9.91
C LYS A 324 3.43 -6.65 -11.13
N THR A 325 2.59 -7.23 -11.98
CA THR A 325 2.06 -6.55 -13.16
C THR A 325 1.14 -5.43 -12.73
N GLU A 326 0.24 -5.62 -11.78
CA GLU A 326 -0.67 -4.59 -11.27
C GLU A 326 0.07 -3.51 -10.47
N LEU A 327 1.06 -3.87 -9.64
CA LEU A 327 1.91 -2.89 -8.94
C LEU A 327 2.76 -2.10 -9.93
N GLU A 328 3.37 -2.75 -10.94
CA GLU A 328 4.12 -2.06 -11.98
C GLU A 328 3.19 -1.21 -12.85
N THR A 329 1.95 -1.64 -13.11
CA THR A 329 0.94 -0.84 -13.82
C THR A 329 0.54 0.36 -12.99
N THR A 330 0.36 0.20 -11.68
CA THR A 330 0.02 1.28 -10.74
C THR A 330 1.18 2.26 -10.57
N ARG A 331 2.42 1.76 -10.48
CA ARG A 331 3.65 2.55 -10.39
C ARG A 331 3.95 3.25 -11.71
N VAL A 332 3.76 2.59 -12.85
CA VAL A 332 3.85 3.18 -14.19
C VAL A 332 2.75 4.21 -14.38
N ASN A 333 1.53 4.00 -13.87
CA ASN A 333 0.45 4.99 -13.93
C ASN A 333 0.73 6.18 -13.01
N ALA A 334 1.23 5.95 -11.79
CA ALA A 334 1.65 7.02 -10.87
C ALA A 334 2.86 7.80 -11.42
N SER A 335 3.84 7.11 -12.02
CA SER A 335 5.00 7.72 -12.67
C SER A 335 4.61 8.43 -13.98
N LYS A 336 3.66 7.91 -14.76
CA LYS A 336 3.06 8.60 -15.90
C LYS A 336 2.32 9.84 -15.44
N SER A 337 1.52 9.79 -14.38
CA SER A 337 0.85 10.96 -13.80
C SER A 337 1.85 11.97 -13.25
N TYR A 338 2.93 11.53 -12.61
CA TYR A 338 4.01 12.38 -12.11
C TYR A 338 4.85 13.00 -13.24
N ASN A 339 5.17 12.23 -14.29
CA ASN A 339 5.87 12.73 -15.48
C ASN A 339 4.97 13.63 -16.32
N THR A 340 3.66 13.35 -16.40
CA THR A 340 2.68 14.24 -17.04
C THR A 340 2.56 15.55 -16.25
N LEU A 341 2.53 15.49 -14.92
CA LEU A 341 2.59 16.69 -14.05
C LEU A 341 3.90 17.47 -14.23
N LYS A 342 5.04 16.78 -14.36
CA LYS A 342 6.36 17.40 -14.57
C LYS A 342 6.52 17.97 -15.98
N GLU A 343 5.99 17.30 -17.00
CA GLU A 343 5.91 17.79 -18.38
C GLU A 343 4.92 18.95 -18.51
N MET A 344 3.80 18.91 -17.79
CA MET A 344 2.87 20.04 -17.69
C MET A 344 3.53 21.21 -16.96
N GLN A 345 4.25 20.99 -15.84
CA GLN A 345 5.04 22.02 -15.17
C GLN A 345 6.16 22.58 -16.06
N ALA A 346 6.85 21.73 -16.84
CA ALA A 346 7.90 22.17 -17.75
C ALA A 346 7.33 22.92 -18.98
N LYS A 347 6.17 22.52 -19.49
CA LYS A 347 5.42 23.25 -20.54
C LYS A 347 4.87 24.56 -20.01
N ILE A 348 4.41 24.62 -18.76
CA ILE A 348 4.01 25.87 -18.09
C ILE A 348 5.23 26.80 -17.99
N LEU A 349 6.41 26.29 -17.59
CA LEU A 349 7.65 27.07 -17.53
C LEU A 349 8.16 27.53 -18.92
N GLN A 350 7.96 26.72 -19.97
CA GLN A 350 8.31 27.09 -21.36
C GLN A 350 7.31 28.09 -21.96
N THR A 351 6.04 28.00 -21.60
CA THR A 351 4.99 28.95 -22.04
C THR A 351 5.10 30.27 -21.28
N GLU A 352 5.60 30.25 -20.04
CA GLU A 352 6.02 31.45 -19.29
C GLU A 352 7.24 32.17 -19.89
N GLY A 353 8.00 31.51 -20.78
CA GLY A 353 9.15 32.10 -21.50
C GLY A 353 8.83 32.68 -22.88
N ASN A 354 7.67 32.34 -23.47
CA ASN A 354 7.25 32.85 -24.78
C ASN A 354 6.08 33.81 -24.63
N SER A 355 6.36 35.05 -24.99
CA SER A 355 5.53 36.25 -24.84
C SER A 355 4.17 36.13 -25.52
N THR A 356 3.08 36.19 -24.75
CA THR A 356 1.93 37.12 -24.86
C THR A 356 0.97 36.83 -23.70
N GLY A 357 0.59 37.85 -22.93
CA GLY A 357 -0.27 37.70 -21.76
C GLY A 357 -1.65 37.12 -22.11
N PRO A 358 -2.33 36.44 -21.16
CA PRO A 358 -3.67 35.92 -21.39
C PRO A 358 -4.67 37.07 -21.55
N ASP A 359 -5.46 36.99 -22.62
CA ASP A 359 -6.54 37.92 -22.97
C ASP A 359 -7.63 37.91 -21.89
N GLU A 360 -8.17 39.08 -21.51
CA GLU A 360 -9.22 39.19 -20.47
C GLU A 360 -10.45 38.33 -20.80
N ASP A 361 -10.78 38.20 -22.09
CA ASP A 361 -11.87 37.39 -22.61
C ASP A 361 -11.69 35.88 -22.32
N SER A 362 -10.44 35.41 -22.18
CA SER A 362 -10.13 34.00 -21.89
C SER A 362 -10.38 33.63 -20.42
N VAL A 363 -10.23 34.59 -19.51
CA VAL A 363 -10.45 34.37 -18.06
C VAL A 363 -11.94 34.36 -17.75
N GLU A 364 -12.72 35.26 -18.36
CA GLU A 364 -14.18 35.28 -18.20
C GLU A 364 -14.83 34.00 -18.75
N TYR A 365 -14.32 33.48 -19.88
CA TYR A 365 -14.78 32.20 -20.45
C TYR A 365 -14.53 31.01 -19.51
N LEU A 366 -13.33 30.92 -18.93
CA LEU A 366 -12.98 29.85 -17.99
C LEU A 366 -13.81 29.91 -16.70
N GLN A 367 -14.10 31.10 -16.20
CA GLN A 367 -14.97 31.27 -15.04
C GLN A 367 -16.42 30.84 -15.33
N LYS A 368 -16.94 31.15 -16.53
CA LYS A 368 -18.26 30.69 -16.99
C LYS A 368 -18.33 29.16 -17.13
N GLU A 369 -17.31 28.55 -17.73
CA GLU A 369 -17.25 27.08 -17.88
C GLU A 369 -17.09 26.37 -16.53
N LEU A 370 -16.33 26.95 -15.60
CA LEU A 370 -16.19 26.43 -14.24
C LEU A 370 -17.52 26.42 -13.47
N ILE A 371 -18.30 27.49 -13.57
CA ILE A 371 -19.63 27.58 -12.95
C ILE A 371 -20.58 26.54 -13.59
N SER A 372 -20.57 26.43 -14.92
CA SER A 372 -21.36 25.42 -15.65
C SER A 372 -20.99 23.98 -15.26
N CYS A 373 -19.70 23.70 -15.08
CA CYS A 373 -19.23 22.38 -14.64
C CYS A 373 -19.64 22.06 -13.19
N ARG A 374 -19.60 23.05 -12.29
CA ARG A 374 -20.09 22.89 -10.90
C ARG A 374 -21.59 22.63 -10.83
N LEU A 375 -22.36 23.28 -11.70
CA LEU A 375 -23.81 23.07 -11.77
C LEU A 375 -24.14 21.65 -12.25
N ARG A 376 -23.48 21.16 -13.31
CA ARG A 376 -23.62 19.78 -13.79
C ARG A 376 -23.25 18.74 -12.73
N GLU A 377 -22.22 18.98 -11.92
CA GLU A 377 -21.88 18.09 -10.81
C GLU A 377 -22.99 18.06 -9.74
N ALA A 378 -23.55 19.22 -9.37
CA ALA A 378 -24.63 19.30 -8.40
C ALA A 378 -25.92 18.60 -8.87
N GLU A 379 -26.26 18.74 -10.16
CA GLU A 379 -27.38 18.04 -10.81
C GLU A 379 -27.15 16.51 -10.85
N ALA A 380 -25.94 16.05 -11.20
CA ALA A 380 -25.60 14.63 -11.18
C ALA A 380 -25.64 14.04 -9.76
N LEU A 381 -25.19 14.80 -8.75
CA LEU A 381 -25.25 14.40 -7.34
C LEU A 381 -26.68 14.28 -6.80
N THR A 382 -27.57 15.18 -7.22
CA THR A 382 -28.98 15.13 -6.83
C THR A 382 -29.70 13.97 -7.52
N GLY A 383 -29.49 13.78 -8.83
CA GLY A 383 -30.01 12.62 -9.57
C GLY A 383 -29.53 11.27 -9.02
N LEU A 384 -28.26 11.18 -8.56
CA LEU A 384 -27.74 9.97 -7.93
C LEU A 384 -28.40 9.69 -6.57
N LYS A 385 -28.75 10.72 -5.79
CA LYS A 385 -29.47 10.56 -4.52
C LYS A 385 -30.90 10.05 -4.75
N GLU A 386 -31.59 10.60 -5.74
CA GLU A 386 -32.94 10.15 -6.13
C GLU A 386 -32.93 8.70 -6.61
N LEU A 387 -31.94 8.33 -7.43
CA LEU A 387 -31.80 6.96 -7.93
C LEU A 387 -31.50 5.95 -6.81
N LYS A 388 -30.68 6.33 -5.81
CA LYS A 388 -30.43 5.52 -4.62
C LYS A 388 -31.68 5.31 -3.76
N LEU A 389 -32.52 6.35 -3.62
CA LEU A 389 -33.81 6.22 -2.93
C LEU A 389 -34.75 5.28 -3.69
N HIS A 390 -34.77 5.37 -5.03
CA HIS A 390 -35.56 4.47 -5.86
C HIS A 390 -35.10 3.01 -5.79
N ILE A 391 -33.79 2.76 -5.77
CA ILE A 391 -33.22 1.41 -5.55
C ILE A 391 -33.64 0.87 -4.18
N LYS A 392 -33.62 1.71 -3.14
CA LYS A 392 -34.06 1.32 -1.79
C LYS A 392 -35.55 0.96 -1.76
N ASP A 393 -36.42 1.74 -2.39
CA ASP A 393 -37.86 1.45 -2.49
C ASP A 393 -38.15 0.18 -3.30
N LEU A 394 -37.40 -0.06 -4.39
CA LEU A 394 -37.49 -1.30 -5.17
C LEU A 394 -37.02 -2.52 -4.37
N ASP A 395 -35.96 -2.39 -3.59
CA ASP A 395 -35.43 -3.45 -2.73
C ASP A 395 -36.42 -3.79 -1.59
N GLU A 396 -37.02 -2.78 -0.96
CA GLU A 396 -38.07 -2.95 0.05
C GLU A 396 -39.32 -3.66 -0.54
N LYS A 397 -39.77 -3.27 -1.74
CA LYS A 397 -40.88 -3.93 -2.46
C LYS A 397 -40.52 -5.36 -2.86
N TRP A 398 -39.29 -5.60 -3.30
CA TRP A 398 -38.79 -6.93 -3.63
C TRP A 398 -38.82 -7.84 -2.40
N GLN A 399 -38.36 -7.36 -1.24
CA GLN A 399 -38.41 -8.11 0.02
C GLN A 399 -39.84 -8.37 0.51
N GLN A 400 -40.77 -7.42 0.36
CA GLN A 400 -42.18 -7.62 0.71
C GLN A 400 -42.85 -8.72 -0.14
N VAL A 401 -42.59 -8.75 -1.45
CA VAL A 401 -43.09 -9.80 -2.36
C VAL A 401 -42.44 -11.15 -2.06
N HIS A 402 -41.21 -11.18 -1.54
CA HIS A 402 -40.51 -12.39 -1.10
C HIS A 402 -41.01 -12.94 0.25
N CYS A 403 -41.40 -12.07 1.19
CA CYS A 403 -41.89 -12.46 2.53
C CYS A 403 -43.40 -12.75 2.57
N GLY A 404 -44.19 -12.28 1.59
CA GLY A 404 -45.61 -12.56 1.45
C GLY A 404 -45.85 -13.93 0.80
N GLY A 405 -45.90 -14.99 1.60
CA GLY A 405 -46.14 -16.35 1.11
C GLY A 405 -47.52 -16.53 0.46
N GLN A 406 -47.65 -16.30 -0.85
CA GLN A 406 -48.70 -16.86 -1.69
C GLN A 406 -48.18 -17.08 -3.13
N GLN A 407 -48.20 -18.34 -3.55
CA GLN A 407 -47.84 -18.81 -4.89
C GLN A 407 -48.82 -18.31 -5.97
N LYS A 408 -48.77 -17.03 -6.36
CA LYS A 408 -49.31 -16.54 -7.63
C LYS A 408 -48.57 -15.28 -8.07
N GLY A 409 -47.44 -15.39 -8.77
CA GLY A 409 -46.78 -14.20 -9.31
C GLY A 409 -45.38 -14.31 -9.90
N GLY A 410 -44.98 -15.44 -10.52
CA GLY A 410 -43.64 -15.56 -11.13
C GLY A 410 -43.31 -14.48 -12.17
N SER A 411 -44.32 -13.86 -12.80
CA SER A 411 -44.13 -12.74 -13.73
C SER A 411 -43.78 -11.42 -13.03
N VAL A 412 -44.37 -11.11 -11.88
CA VAL A 412 -44.18 -9.83 -11.17
C VAL A 412 -42.80 -9.78 -10.50
N GLN A 413 -42.35 -10.93 -10.00
CA GLN A 413 -41.04 -11.08 -9.37
C GLN A 413 -39.88 -10.93 -10.36
N ASN A 414 -40.03 -11.49 -11.57
CA ASN A 414 -39.05 -11.30 -12.65
C ASN A 414 -39.01 -9.85 -13.13
N ILE A 415 -40.15 -9.15 -13.20
CA ILE A 415 -40.23 -7.73 -13.58
C ILE A 415 -39.49 -6.86 -12.54
N LEU A 416 -39.76 -7.05 -11.25
CA LEU A 416 -39.08 -6.31 -10.17
C LEU A 416 -37.56 -6.57 -10.15
N GLN A 417 -37.13 -7.81 -10.43
CA GLN A 417 -35.71 -8.15 -10.50
C GLN A 417 -35.01 -7.46 -11.69
N VAL A 418 -35.65 -7.41 -12.86
CA VAL A 418 -35.12 -6.72 -14.04
C VAL A 418 -35.09 -5.20 -13.81
N GLU A 419 -36.12 -4.63 -13.18
CA GLU A 419 -36.15 -3.21 -12.81
C GLU A 419 -35.06 -2.86 -11.79
N LEU A 420 -34.82 -3.70 -10.79
CA LEU A 420 -33.74 -3.51 -9.80
C LEU A 420 -32.35 -3.57 -10.44
N LEU A 421 -32.08 -4.58 -11.27
CA LEU A 421 -30.81 -4.70 -12.00
C LEU A 421 -30.58 -3.51 -12.96
N SER A 422 -31.65 -3.05 -13.63
CA SER A 422 -31.60 -1.86 -14.49
C SER A 422 -31.34 -0.58 -13.68
N ALA A 423 -31.93 -0.43 -12.49
CA ALA A 423 -31.70 0.71 -11.62
C ALA A 423 -30.26 0.72 -11.06
N GLN A 424 -29.73 -0.43 -10.65
CA GLN A 424 -28.33 -0.59 -10.22
C GLN A 424 -27.33 -0.30 -11.36
N LEU A 425 -27.64 -0.73 -12.58
CA LEU A 425 -26.85 -0.39 -13.77
C LEU A 425 -26.87 1.12 -14.04
N LYS A 426 -28.03 1.78 -13.91
CA LYS A 426 -28.11 3.25 -14.02
C LYS A 426 -27.31 3.96 -12.92
N GLU A 427 -27.25 3.39 -11.71
CA GLU A 427 -26.48 3.96 -10.59
C GLU A 427 -24.97 3.89 -10.83
N THR A 428 -24.48 2.74 -11.33
CA THR A 428 -23.07 2.56 -11.67
C THR A 428 -22.63 3.49 -12.81
N HIS A 429 -23.45 3.64 -13.86
CA HIS A 429 -23.18 4.61 -14.93
C HIS A 429 -23.19 6.06 -14.43
N SER A 430 -24.16 6.42 -13.57
CA SER A 430 -24.26 7.77 -13.01
C SER A 430 -23.07 8.09 -12.07
N LYS A 431 -22.55 7.10 -11.34
CA LYS A 431 -21.32 7.23 -10.54
C LYS A 431 -20.09 7.43 -11.42
N ALA A 432 -19.95 6.70 -12.52
CA ALA A 432 -18.84 6.87 -13.46
C ALA A 432 -18.84 8.28 -14.09
N ALA A 433 -20.00 8.76 -14.54
CA ALA A 433 -20.16 10.12 -15.09
C ALA A 433 -19.83 11.22 -14.05
N LEU A 434 -20.17 10.99 -12.77
CA LEU A 434 -19.81 11.92 -11.69
C LEU A 434 -18.31 12.00 -11.45
N ILE A 435 -17.60 10.87 -11.51
CA ILE A 435 -16.13 10.84 -11.37
C ILE A 435 -15.47 11.61 -12.52
N GLU A 436 -15.94 11.42 -13.75
CA GLU A 436 -15.46 12.16 -14.92
C GLU A 436 -15.70 13.67 -14.80
N SER A 437 -16.90 14.07 -14.36
CA SER A 437 -17.23 15.48 -14.11
C SER A 437 -16.35 16.11 -13.02
N ARG A 438 -16.00 15.36 -11.97
CA ARG A 438 -15.11 15.83 -10.89
C ARG A 438 -13.67 16.02 -11.36
N HIS A 439 -13.19 15.10 -12.17
CA HIS A 439 -11.87 15.23 -12.77
C HIS A 439 -11.79 16.47 -13.67
N ARG A 440 -12.84 16.73 -14.48
CA ARG A 440 -12.94 17.94 -15.30
C ARG A 440 -13.02 19.22 -14.45
N LEU A 441 -13.74 19.20 -13.34
CA LEU A 441 -13.82 20.34 -12.42
C LEU A 441 -12.46 20.67 -11.82
N MET A 442 -11.70 19.66 -11.39
CA MET A 442 -10.36 19.83 -10.83
C MET A 442 -9.41 20.49 -11.85
N GLN A 443 -9.45 20.04 -13.11
CA GLN A 443 -8.67 20.66 -14.19
C GLN A 443 -8.99 22.15 -14.35
N LEU A 444 -10.28 22.50 -14.44
CA LEU A 444 -10.73 23.88 -14.60
C LEU A 444 -10.39 24.76 -13.37
N GLN A 445 -10.43 24.21 -12.15
CA GLN A 445 -10.01 24.92 -10.94
C GLN A 445 -8.52 25.25 -10.97
N THR A 446 -7.68 24.29 -11.36
CA THR A 446 -6.23 24.51 -11.47
C THR A 446 -5.89 25.52 -12.56
N GLU A 447 -6.54 25.46 -13.73
CA GLU A 447 -6.38 26.44 -14.80
C GLU A 447 -6.78 27.85 -14.35
N ASN A 448 -7.90 27.98 -13.62
CA ASN A 448 -8.37 29.28 -13.10
C ASN A 448 -7.43 29.86 -12.03
N GLU A 449 -6.91 29.02 -11.13
CA GLU A 449 -5.92 29.46 -10.13
C GLU A 449 -4.61 29.93 -10.78
N LEU A 450 -4.15 29.22 -11.82
CA LEU A 450 -2.96 29.61 -12.58
C LEU A 450 -3.15 30.98 -13.23
N HIS A 451 -4.27 31.18 -13.94
CA HIS A 451 -4.56 32.46 -14.59
C HIS A 451 -4.74 33.59 -13.58
N SER A 452 -5.40 33.35 -12.44
CA SER A 452 -5.53 34.35 -11.37
C SER A 452 -4.16 34.74 -10.79
N ASN A 453 -3.26 33.79 -10.59
CA ASN A 453 -1.91 34.07 -10.10
C ASN A 453 -1.05 34.80 -11.13
N GLN A 454 -1.20 34.50 -12.42
CA GLN A 454 -0.56 35.24 -13.50
C GLN A 454 -1.04 36.70 -13.55
N LEU A 455 -2.36 36.93 -13.46
CA LEU A 455 -2.93 38.28 -13.39
C LEU A 455 -2.37 39.08 -12.21
N LYS A 456 -2.30 38.48 -11.01
CA LYS A 456 -1.71 39.15 -9.83
C LYS A 456 -0.24 39.54 -10.03
N ARG A 457 0.55 38.70 -10.72
CA ARG A 457 1.96 39.00 -11.03
C ARG A 457 2.07 40.13 -12.04
N ILE A 458 1.24 40.12 -13.09
CA ILE A 458 1.18 41.19 -14.09
C ILE A 458 0.77 42.51 -13.41
N GLU A 459 -0.25 42.48 -12.56
CA GLU A 459 -0.72 43.65 -11.80
C GLU A 459 0.37 44.21 -10.87
N ALA A 460 1.11 43.35 -10.16
CA ALA A 460 2.24 43.76 -9.34
C ALA A 460 3.37 44.41 -10.16
N HIS A 461 3.66 43.85 -11.34
CA HIS A 461 4.66 44.41 -12.25
C HIS A 461 4.23 45.77 -12.82
N VAL A 462 2.96 45.89 -13.24
CA VAL A 462 2.37 47.15 -13.72
C VAL A 462 2.41 48.22 -12.63
N ASN A 463 2.10 47.87 -11.38
CA ASN A 463 2.17 48.80 -10.25
C ASN A 463 3.61 49.25 -9.98
N SER A 464 4.58 48.33 -9.97
CA SER A 464 6.00 48.68 -9.81
C SER A 464 6.51 49.59 -10.92
N GLN A 465 6.14 49.33 -12.17
CA GLN A 465 6.49 50.21 -13.29
C GLN A 465 5.83 51.59 -13.17
N ARG A 466 4.57 51.65 -12.71
CA ARG A 466 3.86 52.92 -12.45
C ARG A 466 4.56 53.74 -11.36
N GLU A 467 5.01 53.11 -10.27
CA GLU A 467 5.78 53.76 -9.21
C GLU A 467 7.11 54.31 -9.72
N HIS A 468 7.84 53.53 -10.51
CA HIS A 468 9.11 53.97 -11.10
C HIS A 468 8.92 55.15 -12.08
N LEU A 469 7.86 55.12 -12.88
CA LEU A 469 7.49 56.24 -13.76
C LEU A 469 7.14 57.50 -12.96
N GLN A 470 6.45 57.38 -11.83
CA GLN A 470 6.15 58.52 -10.96
C GLN A 470 7.43 59.11 -10.33
N GLU A 471 8.39 58.27 -9.95
CA GLU A 471 9.68 58.70 -9.41
C GLU A 471 10.51 59.45 -10.45
N LEU A 472 10.65 58.90 -11.66
CA LEU A 472 11.33 59.55 -12.79
C LEU A 472 10.66 60.86 -13.18
N THR A 473 9.33 60.91 -13.18
CA THR A 473 8.57 62.14 -13.45
C THR A 473 8.86 63.20 -12.38
N SER A 474 8.93 62.80 -11.11
CA SER A 474 9.26 63.68 -9.99
C SER A 474 10.69 64.22 -10.10
N GLN A 475 11.66 63.37 -10.43
CA GLN A 475 13.05 63.77 -10.67
C GLN A 475 13.14 64.76 -11.84
N THR A 476 12.48 64.46 -12.96
CA THR A 476 12.45 65.33 -14.15
C THR A 476 11.86 66.70 -13.82
N ASN A 477 10.79 66.76 -13.02
CA ASN A 477 10.22 68.02 -12.56
C ASN A 477 11.18 68.82 -11.66
N ILE A 478 11.95 68.16 -10.79
CA ILE A 478 12.98 68.80 -9.96
C ILE A 478 14.09 69.38 -10.84
N TYR A 479 14.63 68.60 -11.78
CA TYR A 479 15.67 69.07 -12.71
C TYR A 479 15.17 70.25 -13.55
N THR A 480 13.95 70.18 -14.06
CA THR A 480 13.33 71.26 -14.84
C THR A 480 13.14 72.53 -14.01
N THR A 481 12.76 72.40 -12.73
CA THR A 481 12.61 73.54 -11.81
C THR A 481 13.96 74.17 -11.46
N ASN A 482 15.00 73.36 -11.24
CA ASN A 482 16.35 73.83 -10.96
C ASN A 482 16.98 74.51 -12.19
N PHE A 483 16.75 73.97 -13.39
CA PHE A 483 17.19 74.58 -14.64
C PHE A 483 16.54 75.95 -14.87
N LYS A 484 15.22 76.06 -14.69
CA LYS A 484 14.52 77.35 -14.77
C LYS A 484 15.01 78.38 -13.76
N ARG A 485 15.44 77.95 -12.55
CA ARG A 485 16.04 78.85 -11.55
C ARG A 485 17.45 79.30 -11.93
N ALA A 486 18.23 78.45 -12.59
CA ALA A 486 19.58 78.78 -13.06
C ALA A 486 19.57 79.80 -14.21
N ASP A 487 18.60 79.73 -15.11
CA ASP A 487 18.41 80.71 -16.21
C ASP A 487 17.83 82.05 -15.74
N SER A 488 17.42 82.18 -14.47
CA SER A 488 16.85 83.40 -13.89
C SER A 488 17.88 84.30 -13.18
N PHE A 489 19.16 83.88 -13.16
CA PHE A 489 20.31 84.66 -12.68
C PHE A 489 21.18 85.06 -13.87
#